data_AF-A0A1M6V187-F1
#
_entry.id   AF-A0A1M6V187-F1
#
_cell.length_a   1.000
_cell.length_b   1.000
_cell.length_c   1.000
_cell.angle_alpha   90.00
_cell.angle_beta   90.00
_cell.angle_gamma   90.00
#
_symmetry.space_group_name_H-M   'P 1'
#
loop_
_entity.id
_entity.type
_entity.pdbx_description
1 polymer ?
#
loop_
_entity_poly.entity_id
_entity_poly.type
_entity_poly.pdbx_seq_one_letter_code
_entity_poly.pdbx_strand_id
1 'polypeptide(L)'
;MSNAKEKYSTSASEYVTGMTTASNKAKERYERSKKKKEQYSKNWKEQKININELTDKYTPGVEPKVSGSKMIWKNEKYEIKADLGVGSARVFDRKLKNYLDINGDPCNNNDLTHFGIKKKEEM
;
A
#
# COMPACT_ATOMS: atom_id res chain seq x y z
N MET A 1 -16.90 -11.00 1.25
CA MET A 1 -15.54 -10.84 1.84
C MET A 1 -14.60 -10.42 0.72
N SER A 2 -13.94 -9.27 0.86
CA SER A 2 -12.98 -8.77 -0.12
C SER A 2 -11.79 -9.74 -0.23
N ASN A 3 -11.46 -10.18 -1.45
CA ASN A 3 -10.29 -11.01 -1.70
C ASN A 3 -9.00 -10.17 -1.90
N ALA A 4 -8.97 -8.94 -1.37
CA ALA A 4 -7.85 -8.02 -1.54
C ALA A 4 -6.57 -8.53 -0.87
N LYS A 5 -6.69 -9.17 0.30
CA LYS A 5 -5.57 -9.82 1.02
C LYS A 5 -4.82 -10.81 0.14
N GLU A 6 -5.54 -11.73 -0.50
CA GLU A 6 -4.93 -12.79 -1.31
C GLU A 6 -4.28 -12.20 -2.55
N LYS A 7 -5.01 -11.37 -3.29
CA LYS A 7 -4.51 -10.67 -4.49
C LYS A 7 -3.25 -9.86 -4.17
N TYR A 8 -3.28 -9.07 -3.10
CA TYR A 8 -2.15 -8.27 -2.66
C TYR A 8 -0.95 -9.15 -2.28
N SER A 9 -1.16 -10.17 -1.46
CA SER A 9 -0.08 -11.03 -0.97
C SER A 9 0.60 -11.79 -2.11
N THR A 10 -0.18 -12.32 -3.05
CA THR A 10 0.33 -13.01 -4.25
C THR A 10 1.15 -12.05 -5.11
N SER A 11 0.59 -10.89 -5.48
CA SER A 11 1.31 -9.90 -6.30
C SER A 11 2.54 -9.32 -5.61
N ALA A 12 2.53 -9.17 -4.28
CA ALA A 12 3.69 -8.71 -3.54
C ALA A 12 4.82 -9.76 -3.57
N SER A 13 4.47 -11.03 -3.38
CA SER A 13 5.41 -12.15 -3.48
C SER A 13 6.03 -12.25 -4.89
N GLU A 14 5.19 -12.18 -5.92
CA GLU A 14 5.62 -12.19 -7.32
C GLU A 14 6.53 -11.00 -7.64
N TYR A 15 6.16 -9.80 -7.18
CA TYR A 15 6.96 -8.59 -7.39
C TYR A 15 8.35 -8.70 -6.75
N VAL A 16 8.42 -9.16 -5.50
CA VAL A 16 9.69 -9.33 -4.78
C VAL A 16 10.54 -10.44 -5.40
N THR A 17 9.94 -11.57 -5.77
CA THR A 17 10.65 -12.68 -6.42
C THR A 17 11.19 -12.26 -7.79
N GLY A 18 10.39 -11.53 -8.57
CA GLY A 18 10.77 -10.98 -9.86
C GLY A 18 11.86 -9.91 -9.81
N MET A 19 12.17 -9.32 -8.64
CA MET A 19 13.28 -8.36 -8.51
C MET A 19 14.66 -9.00 -8.74
N THR A 20 14.79 -10.32 -8.56
CA THR A 20 16.04 -11.05 -8.80
C THR A 20 16.50 -10.93 -10.26
N THR A 21 15.54 -10.94 -11.21
CA THR A 21 15.77 -10.82 -12.65
C THR A 21 15.46 -9.43 -13.21
N ALA A 22 15.12 -8.47 -12.35
CA ALA A 22 14.64 -7.16 -12.79
C ALA A 22 15.76 -6.22 -13.27
N SER A 23 15.39 -5.28 -14.15
CA SER A 23 16.27 -4.22 -14.64
C SER A 23 16.85 -3.36 -13.50
N ASN A 24 18.00 -2.71 -13.73
CA ASN A 24 18.64 -1.82 -12.76
C ASN A 24 17.69 -0.73 -12.23
N LYS A 25 16.82 -0.19 -13.08
CA LYS A 25 15.81 0.80 -12.69
C LYS A 25 14.74 0.25 -11.73
N ALA A 26 14.39 -1.02 -11.85
CA ALA A 26 13.47 -1.68 -10.93
C ALA A 26 14.16 -1.98 -9.59
N LYS A 27 15.43 -2.40 -9.62
CA LYS A 27 16.26 -2.57 -8.41
C LYS A 27 16.42 -1.26 -7.64
N GLU A 28 16.71 -0.14 -8.32
CA GLU A 28 16.77 1.18 -7.68
C GLU A 28 15.45 1.58 -7.02
N ARG A 29 14.31 1.29 -7.65
CA ARG A 29 12.99 1.56 -7.05
C ARG A 29 12.79 0.74 -5.79
N TYR A 30 13.16 -0.54 -5.82
CA TYR A 30 13.06 -1.43 -4.67
C TYR A 30 13.93 -0.96 -3.49
N GLU A 31 15.18 -0.56 -3.76
CA GLU A 31 16.08 0.00 -2.73
C GLU A 31 15.57 1.33 -2.17
N ARG A 32 15.01 2.21 -3.00
CA ARG A 32 14.34 3.44 -2.52
C ARG A 32 13.14 3.11 -1.62
N SER A 33 12.36 2.09 -1.96
CA SER A 33 11.26 1.64 -1.10
C SER A 33 11.80 1.11 0.23
N LYS A 34 12.85 0.29 0.25
CA LYS A 34 13.49 -0.18 1.51
C LYS A 34 13.95 0.97 2.40
N LYS A 35 14.64 1.97 1.85
CA LYS A 35 15.08 3.15 2.62
C LYS A 35 13.89 3.91 3.24
N LYS A 36 12.78 4.04 2.50
CA LYS A 36 11.54 4.60 3.06
C LYS A 36 11.00 3.72 4.18
N LYS A 37 11.00 2.40 4.02
CA LYS A 37 10.58 1.49 5.08
C LYS A 37 11.38 1.70 6.36
N GLU A 38 12.69 1.88 6.26
CA GLU A 38 13.53 2.19 7.43
C GLU A 38 13.15 3.53 8.07
N GLN A 39 12.97 4.57 7.26
CA GLN A 39 12.57 5.91 7.71
C GLN A 39 11.23 5.93 8.46
N TYR A 40 10.22 5.23 7.94
CA TYR A 40 8.86 5.19 8.52
C TYR A 40 8.60 3.95 9.39
N SER A 41 9.62 3.12 9.63
CA SER A 41 9.49 1.79 10.26
C SER A 41 8.86 1.83 11.65
N LYS A 42 9.07 2.90 12.41
CA LYS A 42 8.55 3.04 13.77
C LYS A 42 7.02 3.16 13.75
N ASN A 43 6.48 4.08 12.95
CA ASN A 43 5.04 4.25 12.77
C ASN A 43 4.40 3.04 12.09
N TRP A 44 5.07 2.43 11.11
CA TRP A 44 4.53 1.25 10.40
C TRP A 44 4.51 -0.02 11.25
N LYS A 45 5.36 -0.13 12.28
CA LYS A 45 5.33 -1.23 13.24
C LYS A 45 4.19 -1.08 14.24
N GLU A 46 3.90 0.14 14.66
CA GLU A 46 2.84 0.44 15.63
C GLU A 46 1.45 0.46 14.98
N GLN A 47 1.35 0.84 13.70
CA GLN A 47 0.09 1.00 12.98
C GLN A 47 0.04 0.15 11.70
N LYS A 48 0.03 -1.18 11.88
CA LYS A 48 -0.22 -2.11 10.79
C LYS A 48 -1.72 -2.27 10.55
N ILE A 49 -2.14 -2.19 9.30
CA ILE A 49 -3.53 -2.32 8.87
C ILE A 49 -3.76 -3.62 8.10
N ASN A 50 -4.99 -4.13 8.15
CA ASN A 50 -5.43 -5.16 7.22
C ASN A 50 -5.84 -4.50 5.89
N ILE A 51 -5.28 -4.95 4.77
CA ILE A 51 -5.62 -4.37 3.47
C ILE A 51 -7.10 -4.59 3.12
N ASN A 52 -7.72 -5.66 3.63
CA ASN A 52 -9.15 -5.91 3.46
C ASN A 52 -9.98 -4.79 4.11
N GLU A 53 -9.70 -4.46 5.39
CA GLU A 53 -10.38 -3.38 6.11
C GLU A 53 -10.28 -2.04 5.37
N LEU A 54 -9.11 -1.76 4.80
CA LEU A 54 -8.89 -0.53 4.03
C LEU A 54 -9.72 -0.52 2.74
N THR A 55 -9.72 -1.62 2.00
CA THR A 55 -10.51 -1.74 0.77
C THR A 55 -12.01 -1.74 1.03
N ASP A 56 -12.46 -2.37 2.11
CA ASP A 56 -13.87 -2.41 2.49
C ASP A 56 -14.37 -1.01 2.91
N LYS A 57 -13.52 -0.24 3.61
CA LYS A 57 -13.85 1.14 4.03
C LYS A 57 -13.84 2.14 2.87
N TYR A 58 -12.82 2.13 2.01
CA TYR A 58 -12.60 3.22 1.05
C TYR A 58 -12.93 2.84 -0.40
N THR A 59 -12.80 1.57 -0.79
CA THR A 59 -13.01 1.12 -2.17
C THR A 59 -13.76 -0.22 -2.22
N PRO A 60 -14.97 -0.33 -1.63
CA PRO A 60 -15.68 -1.60 -1.54
C PRO A 60 -16.04 -2.12 -2.94
N GLY A 61 -15.78 -3.40 -3.19
CA GLY A 61 -16.07 -4.06 -4.47
C GLY A 61 -15.19 -3.63 -5.65
N VAL A 62 -14.17 -2.79 -5.42
CA VAL A 62 -13.26 -2.34 -6.47
C VAL A 62 -12.18 -3.38 -6.73
N GLU A 63 -11.94 -3.69 -8.00
CA GLU A 63 -10.83 -4.54 -8.42
C GLU A 63 -9.50 -3.76 -8.50
N PRO A 64 -8.39 -4.29 -7.94
CA PRO A 64 -7.10 -3.63 -8.01
C PRO A 64 -6.49 -3.67 -9.41
N LYS A 65 -5.62 -2.69 -9.69
CA LYS A 65 -4.71 -2.71 -10.84
C LYS A 65 -3.26 -2.62 -10.38
N VAL A 66 -2.39 -3.47 -10.92
CA VAL A 66 -0.95 -3.39 -10.70
C VAL A 66 -0.35 -2.35 -11.65
N SER A 67 0.43 -1.42 -11.10
CA SER A 67 1.13 -0.37 -11.85
C SER A 67 2.55 -0.21 -11.30
N GLY A 68 3.52 -0.83 -11.97
CA GLY A 68 4.91 -0.84 -11.55
C GLY A 68 5.09 -1.53 -10.20
N SER A 69 5.51 -0.78 -9.17
CA SER A 69 5.74 -1.30 -7.81
C SER A 69 4.51 -1.23 -6.90
N LYS A 70 3.35 -0.86 -7.45
CA LYS A 70 2.15 -0.57 -6.66
C LYS A 70 0.94 -1.35 -7.14
N MET A 71 0.09 -1.75 -6.20
CA MET A 71 -1.27 -2.18 -6.44
C MET A 71 -2.22 -1.05 -6.05
N ILE A 72 -3.15 -0.72 -6.94
CA ILE A 72 -4.01 0.46 -6.82
C ILE A 72 -5.48 0.04 -6.87
N TRP A 73 -6.24 0.38 -5.84
CA TRP A 73 -7.70 0.36 -5.86
C TRP A 73 -8.21 1.77 -6.03
N LYS A 74 -9.12 1.99 -6.96
CA LYS A 74 -9.58 3.33 -7.31
C LYS A 74 -11.07 3.35 -7.63
N ASN A 75 -11.83 4.16 -6.91
CA ASN A 75 -13.20 4.55 -7.27
C ASN A 75 -13.27 6.06 -7.50
N GLU A 76 -14.48 6.61 -7.55
CA GLU A 76 -14.71 8.04 -7.79
C GLU A 76 -14.14 8.94 -6.70
N LYS A 77 -14.21 8.52 -5.43
CA LYS A 77 -13.82 9.35 -4.28
C LYS A 77 -12.42 9.05 -3.75
N TYR A 78 -12.02 7.79 -3.70
CA TYR A 78 -10.79 7.36 -3.05
C TYR A 78 -9.88 6.56 -3.98
N GLU A 79 -8.59 6.64 -3.70
CA GLU A 79 -7.54 5.85 -4.33
C GLU A 79 -6.61 5.28 -3.26
N ILE A 80 -6.59 3.95 -3.13
CA ILE A 80 -5.67 3.22 -2.25
C ILE A 80 -4.44 2.83 -3.07
N LYS A 81 -3.25 3.19 -2.58
CA LYS A 81 -1.97 2.83 -3.19
C LYS A 81 -1.18 1.95 -2.24
N ALA A 82 -1.04 0.66 -2.56
CA ALA A 82 -0.23 -0.28 -1.80
C ALA A 82 1.10 -0.56 -2.52
N ASP A 83 2.23 -0.41 -1.84
CA ASP A 83 3.57 -0.73 -2.34
C ASP A 83 3.89 -2.22 -2.12
N LEU A 84 4.06 -2.93 -3.24
CA LEU A 84 4.30 -4.37 -3.29
C LEU A 84 5.68 -4.77 -2.77
N GLY A 85 6.65 -3.85 -2.77
CA GLY A 85 8.02 -4.15 -2.36
C GLY A 85 8.21 -4.08 -0.85
N VAL A 86 7.60 -3.11 -0.17
CA VAL A 86 7.83 -2.88 1.26
C VAL A 86 6.66 -3.21 2.18
N GLY A 87 5.45 -3.36 1.64
CA GLY A 87 4.27 -3.62 2.45
C GLY A 87 3.75 -2.36 3.11
N SER A 88 3.53 -1.30 2.33
CA SER A 88 2.95 -0.05 2.83
C SER A 88 1.74 0.37 2.01
N ALA A 89 0.75 1.02 2.61
CA ALA A 89 -0.43 1.54 1.94
C ALA A 89 -0.63 3.03 2.25
N ARG A 90 -1.29 3.74 1.34
CA ARG A 90 -1.83 5.09 1.55
C ARG A 90 -3.22 5.20 0.95
N VAL A 91 -4.05 6.06 1.53
CA VAL A 91 -5.36 6.41 0.99
C VAL A 91 -5.35 7.86 0.56
N PHE A 92 -5.80 8.12 -0.66
CA PHE A 92 -5.92 9.46 -1.22
C PHE A 92 -7.40 9.77 -1.49
N ASP A 93 -7.90 10.85 -0.90
CA ASP A 93 -9.19 11.43 -1.26
C ASP A 93 -9.03 12.30 -2.51
N ARG A 94 -9.71 11.89 -3.58
CA ARG A 94 -9.66 12.52 -4.90
C ARG A 94 -10.47 13.80 -4.98
N LYS A 95 -11.49 13.97 -4.13
CA LYS A 95 -12.29 15.20 -4.05
C LYS A 95 -11.51 16.28 -3.32
N LEU A 96 -10.93 15.94 -2.18
CA LEU A 96 -10.12 16.85 -1.36
C LEU A 96 -8.68 17.01 -1.88
N LYS A 97 -8.27 16.14 -2.82
CA LYS A 97 -6.91 16.07 -3.38
C LYS A 97 -5.84 15.91 -2.29
N ASN A 98 -6.14 15.14 -1.25
CA ASN A 98 -5.24 14.96 -0.11
C ASN A 98 -5.16 13.51 0.36
N TYR A 99 -4.09 13.17 1.06
CA TYR A 99 -3.95 11.88 1.73
C TYR A 99 -4.72 11.87 3.05
N LEU A 100 -5.19 10.69 3.44
CA LEU A 100 -5.91 10.48 4.69
C LEU A 100 -4.99 9.81 5.72
N ASP A 101 -5.18 10.19 6.98
CA ASP A 101 -4.58 9.49 8.12
C ASP A 101 -5.36 8.21 8.47
N ILE A 102 -4.99 7.55 9.58
CA ILE A 102 -5.60 6.29 10.01
C ILE A 102 -7.08 6.45 10.41
N ASN A 103 -7.47 7.64 10.86
CA ASN A 103 -8.85 7.95 11.23
C ASN A 103 -9.71 8.22 9.99
N GLY A 104 -9.07 8.68 8.91
CA GLY A 104 -9.70 9.03 7.64
C GLY A 104 -9.76 10.54 7.41
N ASP A 105 -8.98 11.32 8.16
CA ASP A 105 -8.95 12.76 8.07
C ASP A 105 -7.86 13.23 7.10
N PRO A 106 -8.10 14.28 6.30
CA PRO A 106 -7.10 14.84 5.40
C PRO A 106 -5.86 15.30 6.18
N CYS A 107 -4.70 14.77 5.82
CA CYS A 107 -3.47 15.01 6.52
C CYS A 107 -2.31 15.24 5.54
N ASN A 108 -1.57 16.32 5.76
CA ASN A 108 -0.37 16.64 4.96
C ASN A 108 0.89 15.97 5.52
N ASN A 109 0.80 15.34 6.69
CA ASN A 109 1.93 14.64 7.30
C ASN A 109 2.12 13.26 6.66
N ASN A 110 3.26 13.06 5.99
CA ASN A 110 3.58 11.78 5.37
C ASN A 110 3.73 10.65 6.39
N ASP A 111 4.16 10.94 7.62
CA ASP A 111 4.34 9.95 8.69
C ASP A 111 3.02 9.35 9.17
N LEU A 112 1.92 10.11 9.05
CA LEU A 112 0.59 9.72 9.52
C LEU A 112 -0.29 9.13 8.40
N THR A 113 0.14 9.26 7.15
CA THR A 113 -0.63 8.84 5.96
C THR A 113 -0.03 7.63 5.24
N HIS A 114 1.08 7.08 5.75
CA HIS A 114 1.62 5.80 5.33
C HIS A 114 1.34 4.74 6.39
N PHE A 115 0.65 3.68 5.99
CA PHE A 115 0.29 2.57 6.85
C PHE A 115 1.15 1.35 6.53
N GLY A 116 1.59 0.62 7.55
CA GLY A 116 2.17 -0.71 7.33
C GLY A 116 1.06 -1.68 6.96
N ILE A 117 1.28 -2.55 5.97
CA ILE A 117 0.34 -3.64 5.67
C ILE A 117 0.76 -4.86 6.50
N LYS A 118 -0.18 -5.43 7.25
CA LYS A 118 0.01 -6.69 7.98
C LYS A 118 0.48 -7.79 7.02
N LYS A 119 1.33 -8.71 7.48
CA LYS A 119 1.70 -9.88 6.67
C LYS A 119 0.51 -10.82 6.51
N LYS A 120 0.56 -11.74 5.54
CA LYS A 120 -0.55 -12.68 5.26
C LYS A 120 -0.93 -13.50 6.50
N GLU A 121 0.04 -13.83 7.34
CA GLU A 121 -0.12 -14.59 8.59
C GLU A 121 -0.69 -13.73 9.73
N GLU A 122 -0.58 -12.40 9.64
CA GLU A 122 -1.06 -11.43 10.65
C GLU A 122 -2.44 -10.82 10.30
N MET A 123 -2.92 -11.04 9.07
CA MET A 123 -4.19 -10.54 8.50
C MET A 123 -5.32 -11.55 8.61
#